data_AF-A0A0F3IGB6-F1
#
_entry.id   AF-A0A0F3IGB6-F1
#
_cell.length_a   1.000
_cell.length_b   1.000
_cell.length_c   1.000
_cell.angle_alpha   90.00
_cell.angle_beta   90.00
_cell.angle_gamma   90.00
#
_symmetry.space_group_name_H-M   'P 1'
#
loop_
_entity.id
_entity.type
_entity.pdbx_description
1 polymer ?
#
loop_
_entity_poly.entity_id
_entity_poly.type
_entity_poly.pdbx_seq_one_letter_code
_entity_poly.pdbx_strand_id
1 'polypeptide(L)'
;VVRFDHGFMRPTIEDNCLKALRRLGCDIVKFTPNWQVVRKLMYEALKRRGDFCWHCHTGIFSFPMWEALRHQVPLVFWGEPSSEYSSFYGYHDVEEHDERRFNRIVNLGINAEDMLGMLDNSVSDYPVTLRDLKPFTFPPARDLRKLGVRSVFLGHFIPWDVRKQVDIIKRELDWKGDQVEGVPPEYDYEKIECFVQGVRDYLKWLKRGLVAPPT
;
A
#
# COMPACT_ATOMS: atom_id res chain seq x y z
N VAL A 1 9.30 -5.01 -11.54
CA VAL A 1 8.73 -4.51 -10.25
C VAL A 1 7.61 -3.54 -10.55
N VAL A 2 6.48 -3.60 -9.83
CA VAL A 2 5.39 -2.61 -9.95
C VAL A 2 5.30 -1.81 -8.67
N ARG A 3 5.20 -0.48 -8.79
CA ARG A 3 5.02 0.43 -7.66
C ARG A 3 3.80 1.31 -7.87
N PHE A 4 2.90 1.29 -6.89
CA PHE A 4 1.90 2.33 -6.72
C PHE A 4 2.49 3.43 -5.84
N ASP A 5 2.78 4.58 -6.44
CA ASP A 5 3.22 5.77 -5.72
C ASP A 5 2.00 6.54 -5.23
N HIS A 6 1.70 6.43 -3.94
CA HIS A 6 0.55 7.08 -3.32
C HIS A 6 0.71 8.60 -3.12
N GLY A 7 1.81 9.20 -3.59
CA GLY A 7 2.08 10.63 -3.53
C GLY A 7 2.74 11.10 -2.23
N PHE A 8 3.12 10.18 -1.34
CA PHE A 8 3.74 10.50 -0.04
C PHE A 8 5.07 9.80 0.20
N MET A 9 5.73 9.32 -0.85
CA MET A 9 7.03 8.68 -0.72
C MET A 9 8.06 9.67 -0.16
N ARG A 10 8.84 9.25 0.84
CA ARG A 10 9.95 10.06 1.35
C ARG A 10 11.08 10.12 0.31
N PRO A 11 11.81 11.25 0.19
CA PRO A 11 12.93 11.37 -0.75
C PRO A 11 14.00 10.29 -0.56
N THR A 12 14.32 9.94 0.70
CA THR A 12 15.25 8.87 1.06
C THR A 12 14.86 7.53 0.43
N ILE A 13 13.57 7.21 0.43
CA ILE A 13 13.04 5.96 -0.11
C ILE A 13 13.05 5.95 -1.63
N GLU A 14 12.73 7.08 -2.26
CA GLU A 14 12.86 7.21 -3.72
C GLU A 14 14.30 6.98 -4.19
N ASP A 15 15.29 7.55 -3.48
CA ASP A 15 16.71 7.34 -3.77
C ASP A 15 17.15 5.89 -3.52
N ASN A 16 16.81 5.32 -2.36
CA ASN A 16 17.10 3.92 -2.02
C ASN A 16 16.52 2.96 -3.06
N CYS A 17 15.25 3.11 -3.45
CA CYS A 17 14.60 2.27 -4.45
C CYS A 17 15.32 2.37 -5.80
N LEU A 18 15.64 3.58 -6.26
CA LEU A 18 16.31 3.78 -7.54
C LEU A 18 17.70 3.12 -7.56
N LYS A 19 18.47 3.27 -6.47
CA LYS A 19 19.78 2.63 -6.31
C LYS A 19 19.68 1.11 -6.29
N ALA A 20 18.77 0.56 -5.49
CA ALA A 20 18.55 -0.87 -5.37
C ALA A 20 18.18 -1.49 -6.73
N LEU A 21 17.21 -0.90 -7.44
CA LEU A 21 16.78 -1.40 -8.74
C LEU A 21 17.91 -1.38 -9.79
N ARG A 22 18.72 -0.32 -9.82
CA ARG A 22 19.89 -0.23 -10.71
C ARG A 22 20.94 -1.28 -10.39
N ARG A 23 21.24 -1.50 -9.10
CA ARG A 23 22.26 -2.45 -8.66
C ARG A 23 21.84 -3.90 -8.85
N LEU A 24 20.55 -4.19 -8.67
CA LEU A 24 19.96 -5.52 -8.86
C LEU A 24 19.56 -5.81 -10.31
N GLY A 25 19.62 -4.82 -11.20
CA GLY A 25 19.27 -4.97 -12.62
C GLY A 25 17.78 -5.24 -12.84
N CYS A 26 16.90 -4.51 -12.17
CA CYS A 26 15.45 -4.70 -12.24
C CYS A 26 14.72 -3.54 -12.92
N ASP A 27 13.80 -3.87 -13.82
CA ASP A 27 12.86 -2.91 -14.40
C ASP A 27 11.75 -2.54 -13.41
N ILE A 28 11.30 -1.28 -13.45
CA ILE A 28 10.21 -0.76 -12.63
C ILE A 28 9.12 -0.07 -13.46
N VAL A 29 7.87 -0.43 -13.18
CA VAL A 29 6.68 0.31 -13.59
C VAL A 29 6.18 1.09 -12.39
N LYS A 30 6.24 2.42 -12.43
CA LYS A 30 5.68 3.31 -11.41
C LYS A 30 4.40 3.95 -11.93
N PHE A 31 3.35 3.89 -11.12
CA PHE A 31 2.12 4.64 -11.33
C PHE A 31 1.90 5.63 -10.19
N THR A 32 1.67 6.89 -10.55
CA THR A 32 1.29 7.95 -9.62
C THR A 32 -0.14 8.40 -9.98
N PRO A 33 -1.12 8.30 -9.06
CA PRO A 33 -2.49 8.71 -9.33
C PRO A 33 -2.61 10.23 -9.46
N ASN A 34 -3.67 10.69 -10.13
CA ASN A 34 -3.95 12.10 -10.30
C ASN A 34 -4.20 12.79 -8.94
N TRP A 35 -3.40 13.82 -8.64
CA TRP A 35 -3.48 14.54 -7.36
C TRP A 35 -4.83 15.21 -7.10
N GLN A 36 -5.52 15.70 -8.14
CA GLN A 36 -6.85 16.30 -7.96
C GLN A 36 -7.88 15.26 -7.47
N VAL A 37 -7.74 14.02 -7.93
CA VAL A 37 -8.57 12.89 -7.49
C VAL A 37 -8.17 12.51 -6.06
N VAL A 38 -6.87 12.31 -5.81
CA VAL A 38 -6.36 11.92 -4.49
C VAL A 38 -6.82 12.86 -3.37
N ARG A 39 -6.75 14.18 -3.58
CA ARG A 39 -7.21 15.16 -2.58
C ARG A 39 -8.68 14.96 -2.18
N LYS A 40 -9.55 14.70 -3.15
CA LYS A 40 -10.97 14.43 -2.93
C LYS A 40 -11.18 13.10 -2.19
N LEU A 41 -10.46 12.05 -2.61
CA LEU A 41 -10.49 10.73 -1.96
C LEU A 41 -10.03 10.77 -0.50
N MET A 42 -8.94 11.49 -0.22
CA MET A 42 -8.39 11.62 1.13
C MET A 42 -9.38 12.29 2.08
N TYR A 43 -9.95 13.42 1.64
CA TYR A 43 -10.88 14.19 2.46
C TYR A 43 -12.14 13.38 2.78
N GLU A 44 -12.72 12.74 1.76
CA GLU A 44 -13.95 11.97 1.94
C GLU A 44 -13.73 10.74 2.83
N ALA A 45 -12.61 10.03 2.64
CA ALA A 45 -12.24 8.90 3.48
C ALA A 45 -11.98 9.33 4.94
N LEU A 46 -11.30 10.47 5.15
CA LEU A 46 -11.08 11.01 6.49
C LEU A 46 -12.41 11.34 7.18
N LYS A 47 -13.31 12.05 6.51
CA LYS A 47 -14.62 12.45 7.03
C LYS A 47 -15.47 11.24 7.46
N ARG A 48 -15.45 10.16 6.67
CA ARG A 48 -16.32 8.98 6.91
C ARG A 48 -15.72 7.93 7.81
N ARG A 49 -14.42 7.66 7.65
CA ARG A 49 -13.75 6.52 8.30
C ARG A 49 -12.73 6.98 9.34
N GLY A 50 -12.36 8.25 9.39
CA GLY A 50 -11.25 8.72 10.22
C GLY A 50 -9.89 8.23 9.70
N ASP A 51 -9.82 7.79 8.44
CA ASP A 51 -8.59 7.36 7.77
C ASP A 51 -8.55 8.02 6.39
N PHE A 52 -7.59 8.90 6.17
CA PHE A 52 -7.42 9.65 4.92
C PHE A 52 -6.72 8.84 3.82
N CYS A 53 -6.16 7.66 4.14
CA CYS A 53 -5.31 6.89 3.24
C CYS A 53 -6.07 5.82 2.45
N TRP A 54 -7.38 5.93 2.27
CA TRP A 54 -8.16 4.97 1.48
C TRP A 54 -7.56 4.74 0.08
N HIS A 55 -7.10 5.81 -0.59
CA HIS A 55 -6.45 5.71 -1.91
C HIS A 55 -5.11 4.97 -1.85
N CYS A 56 -4.36 5.11 -0.76
CA CYS A 56 -3.12 4.36 -0.55
C CYS A 56 -3.43 2.87 -0.41
N HIS A 57 -4.34 2.52 0.51
CA HIS A 57 -4.66 1.13 0.85
C HIS A 57 -5.21 0.39 -0.37
N THR A 58 -6.21 0.96 -1.02
CA THR A 58 -6.80 0.37 -2.22
C THR A 58 -5.77 0.31 -3.34
N GLY A 59 -5.15 1.43 -3.69
CA GLY A 59 -4.23 1.53 -4.83
C GLY A 59 -3.05 0.57 -4.78
N ILE A 60 -2.39 0.44 -3.62
CA ILE A 60 -1.25 -0.48 -3.43
C ILE A 60 -1.65 -1.93 -3.73
N PHE A 61 -2.85 -2.34 -3.34
CA PHE A 61 -3.30 -3.72 -3.42
C PHE A 61 -4.14 -4.02 -4.68
N SER A 62 -4.65 -3.02 -5.39
CA SER A 62 -5.39 -3.24 -6.65
C SER A 62 -4.56 -2.96 -7.90
N PHE A 63 -3.72 -1.93 -7.90
CA PHE A 63 -3.00 -1.53 -9.11
C PHE A 63 -2.03 -2.60 -9.62
N PRO A 64 -1.21 -3.27 -8.77
CA PRO A 64 -0.35 -4.36 -9.24
C PRO A 64 -1.13 -5.54 -9.83
N MET A 65 -2.35 -5.79 -9.35
CA MET A 65 -3.22 -6.83 -9.91
C MET A 65 -3.73 -6.46 -11.30
N TRP A 66 -4.01 -5.17 -11.56
CA TRP A 66 -4.30 -4.69 -12.92
C TRP A 66 -3.11 -4.84 -13.85
N GLU A 67 -1.90 -4.52 -13.39
CA GLU A 67 -0.68 -4.71 -14.18
C GLU A 67 -0.42 -6.19 -14.47
N ALA A 68 -0.69 -7.09 -13.51
CA ALA A 68 -0.61 -8.53 -13.73
C ALA A 68 -1.52 -8.98 -14.89
N LEU A 69 -2.77 -8.49 -14.93
CA LEU A 69 -3.65 -8.76 -16.07
C LEU A 69 -3.14 -8.13 -17.38
N ARG A 70 -2.71 -6.87 -17.37
CA ARG A 70 -2.24 -6.18 -18.60
C ARG A 70 -1.04 -6.87 -19.22
N HIS A 71 -0.10 -7.29 -18.38
CA HIS A 71 1.15 -7.93 -18.79
C HIS A 71 1.06 -9.45 -18.87
N GLN A 72 -0.13 -10.04 -18.63
CA GLN A 72 -0.35 -11.48 -18.63
C GLN A 72 0.60 -12.23 -17.67
N VAL A 73 0.82 -11.66 -16.48
CA VAL A 73 1.67 -12.22 -15.43
C VAL A 73 0.83 -13.10 -14.51
N PRO A 74 1.03 -14.43 -14.48
CA PRO A 74 0.22 -15.35 -13.69
C PRO A 74 0.68 -15.47 -12.23
N LEU A 75 1.81 -14.88 -11.84
CA LEU A 75 2.36 -14.98 -10.49
C LEU A 75 2.81 -13.62 -9.97
N VAL A 76 2.20 -13.18 -8.88
CA VAL A 76 2.51 -11.93 -8.17
C VAL A 76 3.05 -12.26 -6.80
N PHE A 77 4.22 -11.72 -6.49
CA PHE A 77 4.82 -11.80 -5.16
C PHE A 77 4.64 -10.49 -4.41
N TRP A 78 4.18 -10.61 -3.17
CA TRP A 78 4.19 -9.56 -2.16
C TRP A 78 5.28 -9.85 -1.14
N GLY A 79 5.69 -8.85 -0.36
CA GLY A 79 6.70 -9.02 0.68
C GLY A 79 6.16 -9.79 1.89
N GLU A 80 5.87 -9.05 2.96
CA GLU A 80 5.47 -9.61 4.24
C GLU A 80 3.98 -10.00 4.26
N PRO A 81 3.63 -11.18 4.81
CA PRO A 81 2.24 -11.59 5.01
C PRO A 81 1.58 -10.77 6.11
N SER A 82 0.25 -10.63 6.05
CA SER A 82 -0.46 -9.87 7.08
C SER A 82 -0.65 -10.60 8.41
N SER A 83 -0.12 -11.82 8.53
CA SER A 83 -0.12 -12.63 9.74
C SER A 83 0.74 -12.04 10.86
N GLU A 84 1.69 -11.14 10.57
CA GLU A 84 2.42 -10.39 11.61
C GLU A 84 1.52 -9.33 12.29
N TYR A 85 0.45 -8.88 11.61
CA TYR A 85 -0.41 -7.78 12.08
C TYR A 85 -1.90 -8.12 12.21
N SER A 86 -2.33 -9.33 11.83
CA SER A 86 -3.74 -9.71 11.84
C SER A 86 -3.96 -11.19 12.18
N SER A 87 -4.91 -11.45 13.08
CA SER A 87 -5.23 -12.76 13.65
C SER A 87 -6.22 -13.58 12.80
N PHE A 88 -6.32 -13.30 11.49
CA PHE A 88 -7.34 -13.92 10.62
C PHE A 88 -6.91 -15.21 9.93
N TYR A 89 -5.61 -15.55 9.94
CA TYR A 89 -5.07 -16.72 9.27
C TYR A 89 -4.21 -17.54 10.24
N GLY A 90 -4.36 -18.85 10.21
CA GLY A 90 -3.46 -19.76 10.93
C GLY A 90 -2.12 -19.87 10.22
N TYR A 91 -1.07 -20.28 10.94
CA TYR A 91 0.30 -20.45 10.43
C TYR A 91 0.41 -21.43 9.23
N HIS A 92 -0.64 -22.20 8.94
CA HIS A 92 -0.70 -23.21 7.88
C HIS A 92 -1.53 -22.81 6.66
N ASP A 93 -2.25 -21.68 6.69
CA ASP A 93 -3.00 -21.20 5.54
C ASP A 93 -2.11 -20.31 4.67
N VAL A 94 -1.89 -20.70 3.40
CA VAL A 94 -1.22 -19.82 2.45
C VAL A 94 -2.15 -18.65 2.14
N GLU A 95 -1.86 -17.49 2.72
CA GLU A 95 -2.61 -16.30 2.42
C GLU A 95 -2.37 -15.87 0.96
N GLU A 96 -3.46 -15.71 0.22
CA GLU A 96 -3.44 -15.08 -1.09
C GLU A 96 -4.09 -13.71 -1.04
N HIS A 97 -3.52 -12.80 -1.82
CA HIS A 97 -4.13 -11.50 -2.04
C HIS A 97 -5.14 -11.58 -3.19
N ASP A 98 -6.39 -11.84 -2.82
CA ASP A 98 -7.55 -12.01 -3.70
C ASP A 98 -8.63 -10.91 -3.51
N GLU A 99 -9.67 -10.96 -4.34
CA GLU A 99 -10.80 -10.02 -4.29
C GLU A 99 -11.51 -10.05 -2.93
N ARG A 100 -11.60 -11.23 -2.29
CA ARG A 100 -12.25 -11.39 -0.99
C ARG A 100 -11.48 -10.64 0.10
N ARG A 101 -10.15 -10.78 0.14
CA ARG A 101 -9.28 -10.05 1.07
C ARG A 101 -9.35 -8.55 0.81
N PHE A 102 -9.31 -8.13 -0.45
CA PHE A 102 -9.41 -6.73 -0.84
C PHE A 102 -10.72 -6.10 -0.30
N ASN A 103 -11.86 -6.74 -0.54
CA ASN A 103 -13.17 -6.23 -0.13
C ASN A 103 -13.43 -6.33 1.39
N ARG A 104 -12.74 -7.23 2.09
CA ARG A 104 -12.92 -7.42 3.54
C ARG A 104 -12.06 -6.48 4.37
N ILE A 105 -10.83 -6.22 3.94
CA ILE A 105 -9.80 -5.58 4.77
C ILE A 105 -9.31 -4.27 4.14
N VAL A 106 -9.10 -4.24 2.83
CA VAL A 106 -8.36 -3.16 2.17
C VAL A 106 -9.22 -1.95 1.86
N ASN A 107 -10.40 -2.16 1.26
CA ASN A 107 -11.27 -1.07 0.81
C ASN A 107 -12.04 -0.35 1.95
N LEU A 108 -11.90 -0.83 3.20
CA LEU A 108 -12.61 -0.31 4.38
C LEU A 108 -14.14 -0.25 4.20
N GLY A 109 -14.70 -1.18 3.41
CA GLY A 109 -16.12 -1.23 3.08
C GLY A 109 -16.61 -0.06 2.24
N ILE A 110 -15.74 0.56 1.43
CA ILE A 110 -16.10 1.58 0.45
C ILE A 110 -15.47 1.15 -0.89
N ASN A 111 -16.30 0.76 -1.86
CA ASN A 111 -15.84 0.46 -3.22
C ASN A 111 -15.63 1.77 -4.01
N ALA A 112 -15.02 1.68 -5.20
CA ALA A 112 -14.79 2.86 -6.03
C ALA A 112 -16.09 3.54 -6.45
N GLU A 113 -17.13 2.77 -6.74
CA GLU A 113 -18.46 3.28 -7.10
C GLU A 113 -19.12 3.99 -5.91
N ASP A 114 -19.02 3.42 -4.72
CA ASP A 114 -19.50 4.05 -3.48
C ASP A 114 -18.76 5.35 -3.24
N MET A 115 -17.43 5.33 -3.35
CA MET A 115 -16.57 6.49 -3.20
C MET A 115 -16.96 7.58 -4.19
N LEU A 116 -17.15 7.26 -5.47
CA LEU A 116 -17.59 8.21 -6.49
C LEU A 116 -18.92 8.87 -6.12
N GLY A 117 -19.89 8.09 -5.63
CA GLY A 117 -21.18 8.61 -5.17
C GLY A 117 -21.11 9.43 -3.88
N MET A 118 -20.05 9.24 -3.09
CA MET A 118 -19.79 10.00 -1.87
C MET A 118 -19.05 11.32 -2.13
N LEU A 119 -18.33 11.44 -3.24
CA LEU A 119 -17.58 12.64 -3.58
C LEU A 119 -18.51 13.81 -3.88
N ASP A 120 -18.19 14.96 -3.30
CA ASP A 120 -18.78 16.25 -3.63
C ASP A 120 -17.70 17.24 -4.10
N ASN A 121 -18.07 18.51 -4.30
CA ASN A 121 -17.15 19.57 -4.70
C ASN A 121 -16.59 20.36 -3.50
N SER A 122 -16.66 19.83 -2.27
CA SER A 122 -16.14 20.52 -1.07
C SER A 122 -14.64 20.81 -1.13
N VAL A 123 -13.86 19.97 -1.82
CA VAL A 123 -12.40 20.11 -1.95
C VAL A 123 -12.00 20.79 -3.26
N SER A 124 -12.67 20.45 -4.37
CA SER A 124 -12.45 21.06 -5.68
C SER A 124 -13.55 20.69 -6.68
N ASP A 125 -13.73 21.53 -7.71
CA ASP A 125 -14.64 21.30 -8.86
C ASP A 125 -14.07 20.32 -9.90
N TYR A 126 -12.98 19.60 -9.58
CA TYR A 126 -12.41 18.62 -10.52
C TYR A 126 -13.43 17.47 -10.76
N PRO A 127 -13.79 17.18 -12.02
CA PRO A 127 -14.77 16.14 -12.34
C PRO A 127 -14.12 14.77 -12.21
N VAL A 128 -14.40 14.07 -11.12
CA VAL A 128 -13.95 12.69 -10.92
C VAL A 128 -14.91 11.75 -11.63
N THR A 129 -14.37 10.82 -12.40
CA THR A 129 -15.13 9.79 -13.11
C THR A 129 -14.73 8.40 -12.62
N LEU A 130 -15.53 7.38 -12.95
CA LEU A 130 -15.18 6.00 -12.62
C LEU A 130 -13.86 5.54 -13.26
N ARG A 131 -13.47 6.14 -14.41
CA ARG A 131 -12.18 5.87 -15.04
C ARG A 131 -11.02 6.29 -14.15
N ASP A 132 -11.13 7.44 -13.48
CA ASP A 132 -10.11 7.94 -12.57
C ASP A 132 -9.94 7.04 -11.35
N LEU A 133 -11.00 6.31 -10.98
CA LEU A 133 -10.98 5.40 -9.85
C LEU A 133 -10.53 3.98 -10.18
N LYS A 134 -10.30 3.67 -11.47
CA LYS A 134 -9.87 2.35 -11.93
C LYS A 134 -8.68 1.78 -11.17
N PRO A 135 -7.61 2.54 -10.87
CA PRO A 135 -6.45 2.04 -10.12
C PRO A 135 -6.79 1.55 -8.71
N PHE A 136 -7.91 1.99 -8.13
CA PHE A 136 -8.38 1.65 -6.78
C PHE A 136 -9.45 0.54 -6.79
N THR A 137 -9.79 -0.01 -7.95
CA THR A 137 -10.72 -1.15 -8.10
C THR A 137 -9.96 -2.45 -8.20
N PHE A 138 -10.44 -3.53 -7.59
CA PHE A 138 -9.84 -4.84 -7.83
C PHE A 138 -10.23 -5.37 -9.23
N PRO A 139 -9.33 -6.06 -9.96
CA PRO A 139 -9.70 -6.62 -11.25
C PRO A 139 -10.77 -7.72 -11.16
N PRO A 140 -11.60 -7.90 -12.22
CA PRO A 140 -12.64 -8.91 -12.21
C PRO A 140 -12.09 -10.31 -11.96
N ALA A 141 -12.66 -11.02 -10.99
CA ALA A 141 -12.20 -12.36 -10.63
C ALA A 141 -12.28 -13.37 -11.80
N ARG A 142 -13.19 -13.16 -12.76
CA ARG A 142 -13.25 -13.96 -13.99
C ARG A 142 -11.96 -13.88 -14.80
N ASP A 143 -11.41 -12.69 -14.96
CA ASP A 143 -10.22 -12.45 -15.79
C ASP A 143 -8.98 -12.99 -15.09
N LEU A 144 -8.88 -12.78 -13.77
CA LEU A 144 -7.82 -13.35 -12.94
C LEU A 144 -7.83 -14.88 -12.97
N ARG A 145 -9.01 -15.52 -12.86
CA ARG A 145 -9.15 -16.98 -12.98
C ARG A 145 -8.79 -17.49 -14.37
N LYS A 146 -9.16 -16.76 -15.44
CA LYS A 146 -8.83 -17.14 -16.81
C LYS A 146 -7.32 -17.14 -17.06
N LEU A 147 -6.61 -16.16 -16.51
CA LEU A 147 -5.15 -16.08 -16.58
C LEU A 147 -4.46 -17.06 -15.60
N GLY A 148 -5.19 -17.54 -14.58
CA GLY A 148 -4.64 -18.42 -13.54
C GLY A 148 -3.72 -17.67 -12.57
N VAL A 149 -4.03 -16.40 -12.27
CA VAL A 149 -3.20 -15.55 -11.40
C VAL A 149 -3.15 -16.12 -9.99
N ARG A 150 -1.93 -16.27 -9.46
CA ARG A 150 -1.62 -16.54 -8.06
C ARG A 150 -0.92 -15.33 -7.47
N SER A 151 -1.37 -14.90 -6.30
CA SER A 151 -0.98 -13.63 -5.69
C SER A 151 -0.60 -13.91 -4.23
N VAL A 152 0.68 -14.13 -3.98
CA VAL A 152 1.17 -14.77 -2.75
C VAL A 152 2.17 -13.90 -2.00
N PHE A 153 2.18 -13.99 -0.68
CA PHE A 153 3.17 -13.32 0.16
C PHE A 153 4.41 -14.19 0.34
N LEU A 154 5.59 -13.64 0.05
CA LEU A 154 6.85 -14.38 0.08
C LEU A 154 7.21 -14.88 1.49
N GLY A 155 6.83 -14.13 2.53
CA GLY A 155 7.07 -14.52 3.91
C GLY A 155 6.35 -15.79 4.37
N HIS A 156 5.37 -16.33 3.61
CA HIS A 156 4.82 -17.67 3.88
C HIS A 156 5.77 -18.80 3.46
N PHE A 157 6.67 -18.56 2.53
CA PHE A 157 7.53 -19.59 1.94
C PHE A 157 8.96 -19.51 2.45
N ILE A 158 9.37 -18.36 2.96
CA ILE A 158 10.73 -18.09 3.43
C ILE A 158 10.64 -17.44 4.81
N PRO A 159 11.41 -17.92 5.81
CA PRO A 159 11.49 -17.25 7.11
C PRO A 159 11.80 -15.76 6.96
N TRP A 160 10.89 -14.93 7.45
CA TRP A 160 10.98 -13.48 7.36
C TRP A 160 11.62 -12.94 8.64
N ASP A 161 12.85 -12.44 8.53
CA ASP A 161 13.57 -11.78 9.64
C ASP A 161 13.90 -10.36 9.20
N VAL A 162 13.06 -9.42 9.63
CA VAL A 162 13.14 -8.01 9.22
C VAL A 162 14.51 -7.41 9.58
N ARG A 163 15.04 -7.69 10.77
CA ARG A 163 16.34 -7.14 11.20
C ARG A 163 17.47 -7.65 10.33
N LYS A 164 17.49 -8.95 10.05
CA LYS A 164 18.49 -9.54 9.16
C LYS A 164 18.38 -8.99 7.73
N GLN A 165 17.17 -8.81 7.23
CA GLN A 165 16.94 -8.24 5.89
C GLN A 165 17.42 -6.79 5.83
N VAL A 166 17.14 -5.99 6.87
CA VAL A 166 17.62 -4.61 7.01
C VAL A 166 19.14 -4.55 7.00
N ASP A 167 19.80 -5.43 7.76
CA ASP A 167 21.27 -5.51 7.78
C ASP A 167 21.84 -5.85 6.39
N ILE A 168 21.20 -6.77 5.67
CA ILE A 168 21.59 -7.14 4.30
C ILE A 168 21.46 -5.93 3.36
N ILE A 169 20.31 -5.24 3.32
CA ILE A 169 20.12 -4.12 2.38
C ILE A 169 20.99 -2.91 2.73
N LYS A 170 21.24 -2.64 4.03
CA LYS A 170 22.18 -1.60 4.46
C LYS A 170 23.58 -1.91 3.96
N ARG A 171 24.06 -3.14 4.17
CA ARG A 171 25.40 -3.58 3.77
C ARG A 171 25.56 -3.68 2.25
N GLU A 172 24.59 -4.27 1.56
CA GLU A 172 24.73 -4.67 0.15
C GLU A 172 24.18 -3.64 -0.82
N LEU A 173 23.24 -2.79 -0.40
CA LEU A 173 22.59 -1.81 -1.28
C LEU A 173 22.79 -0.36 -0.83
N ASP A 174 23.58 -0.12 0.23
CA ASP A 174 23.76 1.21 0.84
C ASP A 174 22.39 1.83 1.24
N TRP A 175 21.48 0.98 1.71
CA TRP A 175 20.14 1.42 2.11
C TRP A 175 20.23 2.36 3.30
N LYS A 176 19.55 3.51 3.22
CA LYS A 176 19.50 4.49 4.30
C LYS A 176 18.16 4.45 5.02
N GLY A 177 18.20 4.33 6.34
CA GLY A 177 17.01 4.51 7.17
C GLY A 177 16.53 5.96 7.19
N ASP A 178 15.37 6.19 7.79
CA ASP A 178 14.79 7.52 7.97
C ASP A 178 14.19 7.64 9.38
N GLN A 179 14.10 8.87 9.88
CA GLN A 179 13.46 9.13 11.16
C GLN A 179 11.95 9.25 10.95
N VAL A 180 11.19 8.43 11.68
CA VAL A 180 9.72 8.43 11.64
C VAL A 180 9.17 8.83 13.00
N GLU A 181 8.15 9.69 12.98
CA GLU A 181 7.52 10.21 14.19
C GLU A 181 6.91 9.07 15.02
N GLY A 182 7.30 8.98 16.30
CA GLY A 182 6.81 7.93 17.21
C GLY A 182 7.44 6.56 16.99
N VAL A 183 8.46 6.43 16.15
CA VAL A 183 9.26 5.22 15.96
C VAL A 183 10.63 5.40 16.63
N PRO A 184 11.08 4.47 17.49
CA PRO A 184 12.41 4.58 18.11
C PRO A 184 13.54 4.56 17.06
N PRO A 185 14.65 5.29 17.27
CA PRO A 185 15.72 5.42 16.26
C PRO A 185 16.36 4.09 15.82
N GLU A 186 16.33 3.05 16.65
CA GLU A 186 16.83 1.73 16.31
C GLU A 186 15.96 0.99 15.26
N TYR A 187 14.76 1.49 14.99
CA TYR A 187 13.83 1.01 13.97
C TYR A 187 13.73 2.00 12.80
N ASP A 188 14.86 2.56 12.36
CA ASP A 188 14.98 3.49 11.22
C ASP A 188 14.55 2.90 9.85
N TYR A 189 14.04 1.66 9.85
CA TYR A 189 13.52 0.95 8.68
C TYR A 189 11.99 0.79 8.71
N GLU A 190 11.34 1.10 9.84
CA GLU A 190 9.90 0.90 10.04
C GLU A 190 9.09 2.11 9.57
N LYS A 191 8.02 1.85 8.81
CA LYS A 191 7.05 2.87 8.34
C LYS A 191 7.67 4.06 7.58
N ILE A 192 8.85 3.86 7.00
CA ILE A 192 9.62 4.91 6.31
C ILE A 192 9.07 5.25 4.92
N GLU A 193 8.16 4.45 4.37
CA GLU A 193 7.63 4.61 3.02
C GLU A 193 6.77 5.88 2.86
N CYS A 194 6.22 6.40 3.95
CA CYS A 194 5.20 7.45 3.91
C CYS A 194 5.59 8.65 4.79
N PHE A 195 5.62 9.86 4.22
CA PHE A 195 5.92 11.08 5.00
C PHE A 195 4.79 11.50 5.95
N VAL A 196 3.56 11.01 5.73
CA VAL A 196 2.38 11.34 6.57
C VAL A 196 2.09 10.29 7.64
N GLN A 197 3.08 9.47 8.00
CA GLN A 197 2.92 8.42 9.00
C GLN A 197 2.54 8.98 10.38
N GLY A 198 3.18 10.06 10.84
CA GLY A 198 2.84 10.71 12.11
C GLY A 198 1.39 11.19 12.17
N VAL A 199 0.85 11.71 11.06
CA VAL A 199 -0.57 12.13 10.96
C VAL A 199 -1.49 10.93 11.11
N ARG A 200 -1.16 9.79 10.49
CA ARG A 200 -1.94 8.56 10.59
C ARG A 200 -1.97 8.04 12.03
N ASP A 201 -0.84 8.04 12.71
CA ASP A 201 -0.76 7.55 14.09
C ASP A 201 -1.46 8.53 15.07
N TYR A 202 -1.39 9.85 14.84
CA TYR A 202 -2.17 10.83 15.59
C TYR A 202 -3.68 10.65 15.44
N LEU A 203 -4.18 10.41 14.21
CA LEU A 203 -5.61 10.15 13.99
C LEU A 203 -6.08 8.85 14.67
N LYS A 204 -5.23 7.81 14.70
CA LYS A 204 -5.50 6.59 15.46
C LYS A 204 -5.55 6.86 16.96
N TRP A 205 -4.64 7.68 17.49
CA TRP A 205 -4.65 8.09 18.89
C TRP A 205 -5.97 8.81 19.24
N LEU A 206 -6.38 9.80 18.44
CA LEU A 206 -7.66 10.50 18.64
C LEU A 206 -8.87 9.56 18.62
N LYS A 207 -8.88 8.59 17.70
CA LYS A 207 -10.01 7.67 17.51
C LYS A 207 -10.06 6.51 18.50
N ARG A 208 -8.91 6.00 18.96
CA ARG A 208 -8.79 4.73 19.69
C ARG A 208 -8.03 4.83 21.02
N GLY A 209 -7.43 5.97 21.35
CA GLY A 209 -6.66 6.17 22.58
C GLY A 209 -5.30 5.44 22.63
N LEU A 210 -4.80 4.93 21.51
CA LEU A 210 -3.51 4.23 21.43
C LEU A 210 -2.34 5.23 21.39
N VAL A 211 -1.40 5.11 22.35
CA VAL A 211 -0.12 5.83 22.57
C VAL A 211 0.03 7.17 21.82
N ALA A 212 -0.02 8.26 22.58
CA ALA A 212 0.25 9.60 22.08
C ALA A 212 1.66 9.67 21.45
N PRO A 213 1.86 10.39 20.33
CA PRO A 213 3.21 10.72 19.89
C PRO A 213 3.89 11.53 21.02
N PRO A 214 5.16 11.25 21.35
CA PRO A 214 5.89 12.09 22.29
C PRO A 214 5.92 13.53 21.74
N THR A 215 5.54 14.47 22.60
CA THR A 215 5.58 15.93 22.36
C THR A 215 6.99 16.43 22.17
#